data_AF-A0A7S3PRE9-F1
#
_entry.id   AF-A0A7S3PRE9-F1
#
_cell.length_a   1.000
_cell.length_b   1.000
_cell.length_c   1.000
_cell.angle_alpha   90.00
_cell.angle_beta   90.00
_cell.angle_gamma   90.00
#
_symmetry.space_group_name_H-M   'P 1'
#
loop_
_entity.id
_entity.type
_entity.pdbx_description
1 polymer ?
#
loop_
_entity_poly.entity_id
_entity_poly.type
_entity_poly.pdbx_seq_one_letter_code
_entity_poly.pdbx_strand_id
1 'polypeptide(L)'
;ETEIAVVVDDYVDDNARRGNPSPENTAGFISRLLYLWATQLFILTRQKNKQGQELEQDDLFDVAEIDRTSVLTKKFEDRWNRFLTRLESNPTATKHAASELKWSLWYVIRRRMILAGFLKFLNSSIQFGYPLIINGLLTYIQTIGSA
;
A
#
# COMPACT_ATOMS: atom_id res chain seq x y z
N GLU A 1 -25.98 -1.03 -35.98
CA GLU A 1 -24.57 -1.24 -35.62
C GLU A 1 -24.09 0.03 -34.96
N THR A 2 -23.93 0.01 -33.64
CA THR A 2 -23.45 1.17 -32.87
C THR A 2 -22.03 0.84 -32.40
N GLU A 3 -21.08 1.42 -33.10
CA GLU A 3 -19.65 1.34 -32.83
C GLU A 3 -19.37 2.08 -31.51
N ILE A 4 -19.07 1.32 -30.46
CA ILE A 4 -18.59 1.88 -29.20
C ILE A 4 -17.14 2.28 -29.43
N ALA A 5 -16.92 3.55 -29.75
CA ALA A 5 -15.60 4.16 -29.75
C ALA A 5 -15.03 4.03 -28.33
N VAL A 6 -14.11 3.08 -28.15
CA VAL A 6 -13.26 3.00 -26.97
C VAL A 6 -12.36 4.23 -27.03
N VAL A 7 -12.72 5.25 -26.26
CA VAL A 7 -11.83 6.38 -25.96
C VAL A 7 -10.66 5.78 -25.18
N VAL A 8 -9.58 5.47 -25.89
CA VAL A 8 -8.28 5.21 -25.30
C VAL A 8 -7.81 6.58 -24.82
N ASP A 9 -8.14 6.88 -23.57
CA ASP A 9 -7.63 8.05 -22.86
C ASP A 9 -6.10 7.98 -22.91
N ASP A 10 -5.47 9.00 -23.49
CA ASP A 10 -4.02 9.09 -23.63
C ASP A 10 -3.40 8.98 -22.23
N TYR A 11 -2.79 7.83 -21.95
CA TYR A 11 -2.07 7.57 -20.72
C TYR A 11 -0.90 8.56 -20.66
N VAL A 12 -1.07 9.65 -19.90
CA VAL A 12 -0.02 10.62 -19.65
C VAL A 12 1.22 9.86 -19.16
N ASP A 13 2.30 9.94 -19.95
CA ASP A 13 3.58 9.31 -19.66
C ASP A 13 4.21 9.99 -18.44
N ASP A 14 3.91 9.46 -17.24
CA ASP A 14 4.48 9.90 -15.96
C ASP A 14 6.03 9.84 -15.94
N ASN A 15 6.68 9.19 -16.92
CA ASN A 15 8.15 9.17 -17.00
C ASN A 15 8.76 10.54 -17.40
N ALA A 16 7.95 11.49 -17.86
CA ALA A 16 8.42 12.83 -18.26
C ALA A 16 8.70 13.77 -17.08
N ARG A 17 8.12 13.51 -15.89
CA ARG A 17 8.44 14.24 -14.66
C ARG A 17 9.55 13.51 -13.92
N ARG A 18 10.81 13.75 -14.28
CA ARG A 18 11.95 13.38 -13.42
C ARG A 18 11.99 14.33 -12.22
N GLY A 19 11.03 14.18 -11.31
CA GLY A 19 10.92 14.90 -10.06
C GLY A 19 11.35 14.04 -8.88
N ASN A 20 11.89 14.68 -7.85
CA ASN A 20 12.30 14.14 -6.55
C ASN A 20 11.83 12.68 -6.22
N PRO A 21 12.69 11.66 -6.37
CA PRO A 21 12.28 10.26 -6.17
C PRO A 21 11.83 10.02 -4.73
N SER A 22 10.76 9.25 -4.55
CA SER A 22 10.25 8.95 -3.20
C SER A 22 11.32 8.27 -2.34
N PRO A 23 11.63 8.83 -1.15
CA PRO A 23 12.56 8.22 -0.21
C PRO A 23 12.04 6.88 0.33
N GLU A 24 10.75 6.57 0.14
CA GLU A 24 10.18 5.25 0.43
C GLU A 24 10.84 4.14 -0.39
N ASN A 25 11.19 4.41 -1.66
CA ASN A 25 11.78 3.40 -2.55
C ASN A 25 13.21 3.03 -2.09
N THR A 26 13.94 3.96 -1.48
CA THR A 26 15.28 3.75 -0.92
C THR A 26 15.28 3.32 0.55
N ALA A 27 14.13 3.37 1.21
CA ALA A 27 14.02 3.09 2.64
C ALA A 27 14.17 1.59 2.94
N GLY A 28 14.95 1.27 3.98
CA GLY A 28 14.99 -0.08 4.53
C GLY A 28 13.66 -0.50 5.15
N PHE A 29 13.49 -1.80 5.39
CA PHE A 29 12.24 -2.39 5.88
C PHE A 29 11.68 -1.70 7.14
N ILE A 30 12.52 -1.42 8.14
CA ILE A 30 12.09 -0.77 9.40
C ILE A 30 11.66 0.67 9.16
N SER A 31 12.40 1.41 8.32
CA SER A 31 12.06 2.79 7.97
C SER A 31 10.72 2.86 7.24
N ARG A 32 10.43 1.87 6.38
CA ARG A 32 9.14 1.74 5.71
C ARG A 32 8.01 1.37 6.67
N LEU A 33 8.27 0.47 7.62
CA LEU A 33 7.28 0.03 8.61
C LEU A 33 6.87 1.16 9.58
N LEU A 34 7.85 1.95 10.04
CA LEU A 34 7.65 3.04 10.99
C LEU A 34 7.43 4.40 10.32
N TYR A 35 7.30 4.45 8.99
CA TYR A 35 7.17 5.68 8.20
C TYR A 35 8.28 6.72 8.47
N LEU A 36 9.49 6.27 8.84
CA LEU A 36 10.59 7.17 9.16
C LEU A 36 11.06 7.96 7.95
N TRP A 37 10.89 7.44 6.73
CA TRP A 37 11.19 8.16 5.49
C TRP A 37 10.33 9.42 5.32
N ALA A 38 9.08 9.42 5.82
CA ALA A 38 8.16 10.55 5.69
C ALA A 38 8.56 11.75 6.58
N THR A 39 9.44 11.53 7.56
CA THR A 39 9.95 12.61 8.43
C THR A 39 10.65 13.72 7.65
N GLN A 40 11.26 13.40 6.50
CA GLN A 40 11.91 14.39 5.64
C GLN A 40 10.91 15.42 5.10
N LEU A 41 9.70 14.98 4.74
CA LEU A 41 8.64 15.88 4.30
C LEU A 41 8.22 16.83 5.42
N PHE A 42 8.01 16.31 6.63
CA PHE A 42 7.62 17.13 7.79
C PHE A 42 8.70 18.13 8.20
N ILE A 43 9.98 17.79 8.07
CA ILE A 43 11.08 18.73 8.31
C ILE A 43 11.03 19.86 7.28
N LEU A 44 10.82 19.54 6.00
CA LEU A 44 10.70 20.53 4.92
C LEU A 44 9.49 21.45 5.13
N THR A 45 8.32 20.89 5.45
CA THR A 45 7.13 21.67 5.82
C THR A 45 7.41 22.61 6.98
N ARG A 46 8.11 22.13 8.03
CA ARG A 46 8.47 22.98 9.18
C ARG A 46 9.41 24.12 8.80
N GLN A 47 10.32 23.90 7.85
CA GLN A 47 11.25 24.94 7.38
C GLN A 47 10.52 25.99 6.53
N LYS A 48 9.68 25.58 5.59
CA LYS A 48 8.86 26.51 4.77
C LYS A 48 7.88 27.32 5.61
N ASN A 49 7.22 26.68 6.57
CA ASN A 49 6.32 27.38 7.51
C ASN A 49 7.05 28.48 8.31
N LYS A 50 8.33 28.29 8.68
CA LYS A 50 9.12 29.34 9.35
C LYS A 50 9.46 30.51 8.43
N GLN A 51 9.49 30.29 7.12
CA GLN A 51 9.73 31.30 6.10
C GLN A 51 8.43 31.97 5.63
N GLY A 52 7.28 31.59 6.20
CA GLY A 52 5.95 32.08 5.79
C GLY A 52 5.48 31.53 4.45
N GLN A 53 6.08 30.42 3.99
CA GLN A 53 5.74 29.75 2.73
C GLN A 53 4.93 28.48 3.00
N GLU A 54 4.04 28.15 2.06
CA GLU A 54 3.27 26.91 2.08
C GLU A 54 3.99 25.81 1.27
N LEU A 55 3.53 24.58 1.43
CA LEU A 55 4.06 23.44 0.69
C LEU A 55 3.46 23.43 -0.73
N GLU A 56 4.30 23.47 -1.75
CA GLU A 56 3.87 23.46 -3.14
C GLU A 56 3.91 22.04 -3.71
N GLN A 57 3.25 21.82 -4.85
CA GLN A 57 3.22 20.51 -5.51
C GLN A 57 4.62 20.05 -5.94
N ASP A 58 5.51 20.99 -6.27
CA ASP A 58 6.89 20.71 -6.68
C ASP A 58 7.78 20.28 -5.51
N ASP A 59 7.37 20.54 -4.26
CA ASP A 59 8.07 20.05 -3.06
C ASP A 59 7.70 18.61 -2.71
N LEU A 60 6.62 18.08 -3.29
CA LEU A 60 6.14 16.74 -3.01
C LEU A 60 7.02 15.69 -3.69
N PHE A 61 7.14 14.54 -3.03
CA PHE A 61 7.80 13.39 -3.63
C PHE A 61 6.92 12.78 -4.72
N ASP A 62 7.59 12.22 -5.74
CA ASP A 62 6.94 11.40 -6.74
C ASP A 62 6.23 10.19 -6.10
N VAL A 63 5.20 9.69 -6.78
CA VAL A 63 4.49 8.49 -6.37
C VAL A 63 5.45 7.30 -6.30
N ALA A 64 5.39 6.56 -5.19
CA ALA A 64 6.19 5.36 -4.98
C ALA A 64 5.99 4.37 -6.12
N GLU A 65 7.05 3.65 -6.50
CA GLU A 65 7.03 2.79 -7.70
C GLU A 65 5.91 1.74 -7.65
N ILE A 66 5.63 1.22 -6.45
CA ILE A 66 4.60 0.22 -6.20
C ILE A 66 3.16 0.74 -6.35
N ASP A 67 2.97 2.06 -6.32
CA ASP A 67 1.69 2.76 -6.41
C ASP A 67 1.46 3.35 -7.80
N ARG A 68 2.47 3.30 -8.68
CA ARG A 68 2.34 3.76 -10.07
C ARG A 68 1.35 2.89 -10.82
N THR A 69 0.48 3.54 -11.58
CA THR A 69 -0.55 2.87 -12.36
C THR A 69 0.04 1.91 -13.38
N SER A 70 1.19 2.25 -13.99
CA SER A 70 1.91 1.36 -14.91
C SER A 70 2.25 -0.02 -14.31
N VAL A 71 2.68 -0.05 -13.03
CA VAL A 71 3.02 -1.28 -12.32
C VAL A 71 1.76 -2.06 -11.92
N LEU A 72 0.70 -1.37 -11.50
CA LEU A 72 -0.56 -1.98 -11.11
C LEU A 72 -1.31 -2.57 -12.32
N THR A 73 -1.40 -1.80 -13.40
CA THR A 73 -2.01 -2.21 -14.68
C THR A 73 -1.29 -3.43 -15.23
N LYS A 74 0.04 -3.44 -15.28
CA LYS A 74 0.80 -4.62 -15.73
C LYS A 74 0.49 -5.88 -14.92
N LYS A 75 0.44 -5.79 -13.59
CA LYS A 75 0.09 -6.93 -12.72
C LYS A 75 -1.33 -7.44 -12.96
N PHE A 76 -2.26 -6.51 -13.21
CA PHE A 76 -3.63 -6.84 -13.55
C PHE A 76 -3.71 -7.51 -14.92
N GLU A 77 -3.11 -6.91 -15.95
CA GLU A 77 -3.05 -7.42 -17.32
C GLU A 77 -2.42 -8.82 -17.38
N ASP A 78 -1.30 -9.04 -16.70
CA ASP A 78 -0.68 -10.37 -16.61
C ASP A 78 -1.65 -11.43 -16.07
N ARG A 79 -2.53 -11.04 -15.14
CA ARG A 79 -3.55 -11.95 -14.58
C ARG A 79 -4.75 -12.08 -15.49
N TRP A 80 -5.19 -10.99 -16.12
CA TRP A 80 -6.32 -10.97 -17.03
C TRP A 80 -6.03 -11.74 -18.32
N ASN A 81 -4.83 -11.59 -18.89
CA ASN A 81 -4.40 -12.33 -20.08
C ASN A 81 -4.40 -13.85 -19.83
N ARG A 82 -4.02 -14.30 -18.62
CA ARG A 82 -4.16 -15.72 -18.23
C ARG A 82 -5.60 -16.21 -18.16
N PHE A 83 -6.56 -15.32 -17.92
CA PHE A 83 -7.97 -15.66 -18.01
C PHE A 83 -8.44 -15.71 -19.46
N LEU A 84 -8.02 -14.75 -20.30
CA LEU A 84 -8.33 -14.74 -21.73
C LEU A 84 -7.83 -16.00 -22.45
N THR A 85 -6.60 -16.45 -22.19
CA THR A 85 -6.08 -17.69 -22.80
C THR A 85 -6.89 -18.94 -22.39
N ARG A 86 -7.43 -18.96 -21.16
CA ARG A 86 -8.34 -20.04 -20.71
C ARG A 86 -9.69 -19.96 -21.42
N LEU A 87 -10.18 -18.76 -21.67
CA LEU A 87 -11.43 -18.52 -22.39
C LEU A 87 -11.34 -19.04 -23.84
N GLU A 88 -10.22 -18.75 -24.52
CA GLU A 88 -9.94 -19.25 -25.87
C GLU A 88 -9.95 -20.78 -25.93
N SER A 89 -9.41 -21.45 -24.89
CA SER A 89 -9.40 -22.92 -24.81
C SER A 89 -10.75 -23.54 -24.41
N ASN A 90 -11.63 -22.78 -23.75
CA ASN A 90 -12.92 -23.27 -23.28
C ASN A 90 -13.97 -22.13 -23.21
N PRO A 91 -14.91 -22.05 -24.17
CA PRO A 91 -15.89 -20.97 -24.25
C PRO A 91 -16.92 -21.00 -23.11
N THR A 92 -17.05 -22.10 -22.36
CA THR A 92 -17.92 -22.15 -21.17
C THR A 92 -17.40 -21.29 -20.02
N ALA A 93 -16.11 -20.93 -20.02
CA ALA A 93 -15.48 -20.05 -19.03
C ALA A 93 -16.03 -18.61 -19.04
N THR A 94 -16.74 -18.20 -20.10
CA THR A 94 -17.38 -16.88 -20.21
C THR A 94 -18.37 -16.61 -19.07
N LYS A 95 -19.04 -17.66 -18.57
CA LYS A 95 -19.95 -17.57 -17.42
C LYS A 95 -19.25 -17.11 -16.13
N HIS A 96 -17.93 -17.24 -16.06
CA HIS A 96 -17.11 -16.86 -14.90
C HIS A 96 -16.37 -15.53 -15.06
N ALA A 97 -16.54 -14.80 -16.17
CA ALA A 97 -15.82 -13.56 -16.45
C ALA A 97 -15.94 -12.52 -15.32
N ALA A 98 -17.13 -12.33 -14.76
CA ALA A 98 -17.35 -11.41 -13.64
C ALA A 98 -16.63 -11.85 -12.35
N SER A 99 -16.51 -13.16 -12.11
CA SER A 99 -15.79 -13.72 -10.96
C SER A 99 -14.28 -13.57 -11.14
N GLU A 100 -13.77 -13.85 -12.33
CA GLU A 100 -12.34 -13.74 -12.66
C GLU A 100 -11.87 -12.28 -12.69
N LEU A 101 -12.73 -11.33 -13.06
CA LEU A 101 -12.43 -9.90 -12.93
C LEU A 101 -12.24 -9.51 -11.46
N LYS A 102 -13.19 -9.89 -10.59
CA LYS A 102 -13.08 -9.67 -9.14
C LYS A 102 -11.84 -10.32 -8.56
N TRP A 103 -11.53 -11.54 -8.98
CA TRP A 103 -10.36 -12.27 -8.52
C TRP A 103 -9.05 -11.63 -8.99
N SER A 104 -9.02 -11.10 -10.22
CA SER A 104 -7.87 -10.41 -10.78
C SER A 104 -7.61 -9.08 -10.08
N LEU A 105 -8.66 -8.32 -9.77
CA LEU A 105 -8.55 -7.11 -8.94
C LEU A 105 -8.07 -7.43 -7.52
N TRP A 106 -8.67 -8.47 -6.90
CA TRP A 106 -8.26 -8.94 -5.58
C TRP A 106 -6.79 -9.38 -5.57
N TYR A 107 -6.31 -10.00 -6.65
CA TYR A 107 -4.93 -10.46 -6.77
C TYR A 107 -3.91 -9.32 -6.67
N VAL A 108 -4.22 -8.14 -7.22
CA VAL A 108 -3.36 -6.95 -7.14
C VAL A 108 -3.28 -6.44 -5.70
N ILE A 109 -4.42 -6.40 -5.00
CA ILE A 109 -4.55 -5.79 -3.67
C ILE A 109 -4.15 -6.75 -2.53
N ARG A 110 -4.29 -8.07 -2.71
CA ARG A 110 -4.16 -9.07 -1.63
C ARG A 110 -2.88 -8.98 -0.81
N ARG A 111 -1.74 -8.66 -1.43
CA ARG A 111 -0.45 -8.62 -0.72
C ARG A 111 -0.46 -7.54 0.38
N ARG A 112 -1.04 -6.38 0.09
CA ARG A 112 -1.17 -5.28 1.06
C ARG A 112 -2.16 -5.62 2.16
N MET A 113 -3.28 -6.26 1.79
CA MET A 113 -4.29 -6.70 2.77
C MET A 113 -3.75 -7.75 3.74
N ILE A 114 -2.96 -8.71 3.25
CA ILE A 114 -2.32 -9.72 4.12
C ILE A 114 -1.36 -9.06 5.09
N LEU A 115 -0.51 -8.14 4.62
CA LEU A 115 0.44 -7.42 5.49
C LEU A 115 -0.29 -6.56 6.52
N ALA A 116 -1.32 -5.82 6.10
CA ALA A 116 -2.14 -5.01 7.01
C ALA A 116 -2.85 -5.87 8.06
N GLY A 117 -3.40 -7.02 7.64
CA GLY A 117 -4.01 -7.99 8.55
C GLY A 117 -3.02 -8.56 9.56
N PHE A 118 -1.80 -8.88 9.11
CA PHE A 118 -0.73 -9.36 9.99
C PHE A 118 -0.30 -8.32 11.02
N LEU A 119 -0.11 -7.06 10.60
CA LEU A 119 0.21 -5.96 11.52
C LEU A 119 -0.93 -5.71 12.51
N LYS A 120 -2.19 -5.77 12.04
CA LYS A 120 -3.36 -5.65 12.91
C LYS A 120 -3.41 -6.79 13.93
N PHE A 121 -3.10 -8.01 13.51
CA PHE A 121 -3.03 -9.17 14.39
C PHE A 121 -1.97 -8.97 15.48
N LEU A 122 -0.73 -8.60 15.12
CA LEU A 122 0.32 -8.31 16.09
C LEU A 122 -0.08 -7.22 17.08
N ASN A 123 -0.68 -6.14 16.58
CA ASN A 123 -1.18 -5.06 17.44
C ASN A 123 -2.22 -5.59 18.45
N SER A 124 -3.19 -6.40 18.00
CA SER A 124 -4.18 -7.00 18.89
C SER A 124 -3.54 -7.96 19.89
N SER A 125 -2.55 -8.77 19.48
CA SER A 125 -1.81 -9.66 20.39
C SER A 125 -1.10 -8.90 21.51
N ILE A 126 -0.46 -7.77 21.20
CA ILE A 126 0.19 -6.91 22.21
C ILE A 126 -0.85 -6.30 23.15
N GLN A 127 -1.98 -5.82 22.62
CA GLN A 127 -3.06 -5.24 23.43
C GLN A 127 -3.65 -6.26 24.41
N PHE A 128 -3.80 -7.53 24.03
CA PHE A 128 -4.19 -8.60 24.94
C PHE A 128 -3.07 -8.99 25.93
N GLY A 129 -1.81 -8.80 25.57
CA GLY A 129 -0.67 -9.01 26.47
C GLY A 129 -0.59 -7.97 27.59
N TYR A 130 -1.05 -6.74 27.36
CA TYR A 130 -0.95 -5.66 28.34
C TYR A 130 -1.61 -5.99 29.70
N PRO A 131 -2.87 -6.46 29.79
CA PRO A 131 -3.47 -6.89 31.05
C PRO A 131 -2.68 -8.00 31.77
N LEU A 132 -2.12 -8.96 31.04
CA LEU A 132 -1.33 -10.04 31.63
C LEU A 132 -0.05 -9.52 32.29
N ILE A 133 0.65 -8.60 31.60
CA ILE A 133 1.87 -7.98 32.11
C ILE A 133 1.59 -7.14 33.36
N ILE A 134 0.53 -6.33 33.33
CA ILE A 134 0.15 -5.49 34.49
C ILE A 134 -0.25 -6.36 35.69
N ASN A 135 -1.03 -7.42 35.48
CA ASN A 135 -1.39 -8.33 36.56
C ASN A 135 -0.16 -9.04 37.14
N GLY A 136 0.75 -9.51 36.30
CA GLY A 136 2.01 -10.11 36.75
C GLY A 136 2.89 -9.14 37.53
N LEU A 137 3.01 -7.89 37.05
CA LEU A 137 3.74 -6.83 37.74
C LEU A 137 3.12 -6.50 39.10
N LEU A 138 1.79 -6.41 39.17
CA LEU A 138 1.07 -6.15 40.42
C LEU A 138 1.36 -7.24 41.46
N THR A 139 1.26 -8.52 41.06
CA THR A 139 1.55 -9.64 41.95
C THR A 139 3.00 -9.65 42.42
N TYR A 140 3.95 -9.34 41.53
CA TYR A 140 5.37 -9.22 41.89
C TYR A 140 5.61 -8.13 42.94
N ILE A 141 5.05 -6.93 42.74
CA ILE A 141 5.18 -5.81 43.68
C ILE A 141 4.53 -6.16 45.03
N GLN A 142 3.34 -6.76 45.03
CA GLN A 142 2.65 -7.17 46.25
C GLN A 142 3.43 -8.22 47.05
N THR A 143 4.09 -9.15 46.37
CA THR A 143 4.89 -10.21 47.02
C THR A 143 6.14 -9.63 47.69
N ILE A 144 6.83 -8.69 47.04
CA ILE A 144 8.01 -8.04 47.61
C ILE A 144 7.64 -7.04 48.71
N GLY A 145 6.54 -6.30 48.55
CA GLY A 145 6.08 -5.35 49.56
C GLY A 145 5.49 -5.99 50.81
N SER A 146 5.20 -7.30 50.78
CA SER A 146 4.68 -8.07 51.93
C SER A 146 5.75 -8.92 52.62
N ALA A 147 6.99 -8.90 52.13
CA ALA A 147 8.16 -9.54 52.72
C ALA A 147 9.02 -8.52 53.47
#